data_AF-A0A9P0HR25-F1
#
_entry.id   AF-A0A9P0HR25-F1
#
_cell.length_a   1.000
_cell.length_b   1.000
_cell.length_c   1.000
_cell.angle_alpha   90.00
_cell.angle_beta   90.00
_cell.angle_gamma   90.00
#
_symmetry.space_group_name_H-M   'P 1'
#
loop_
_entity.id
_entity.type
_entity.pdbx_description
1 polymer ?
#
loop_
_entity_poly.entity_id
_entity_poly.type
_entity_poly.pdbx_seq_one_letter_code
_entity_poly.pdbx_strand_id
1 'polypeptide(L)'
;MIGTDTSDRVAVKSKIDAEFRRFSILRNSNTSYEDFTCLTEQVHKLDETPFLIFYIDPCDGDLLPINNDENFLKALQNAKHLLRIIIQRKGETLDTRGKERSIISTLLRTKRVPKISGPKDFREVSSIIDIDLVPKSCRRIRLKRHSDEHPLGFYIRDGVSYRITSQGVESACGVFISRLVPGGLAKACGLLGVGDEVLEVNGIEVDGKTLDQVTDMMVANASNLIITVKPAREGALRES
;
A
#
# COMPACT_ATOMS: atom_id res chain seq x y z
N MET A 1 -49.60 13.21 28.38
CA MET A 1 -48.16 13.50 28.24
C MET A 1 -47.78 13.15 26.81
N ILE A 2 -47.48 14.16 25.99
CA ILE A 2 -47.16 14.01 24.57
C ILE A 2 -45.73 13.53 24.48
N GLY A 3 -45.52 12.28 24.03
CA GLY A 3 -44.19 11.76 23.73
C GLY A 3 -43.64 12.46 22.49
N THR A 4 -42.67 13.34 22.66
CA THR A 4 -41.95 13.95 21.54
C THR A 4 -41.01 12.91 20.96
N ASP A 5 -41.37 12.39 19.79
CA ASP A 5 -40.57 11.45 19.03
C ASP A 5 -39.21 12.08 18.69
N THR A 6 -38.16 11.61 19.37
CA THR A 6 -36.77 12.08 19.19
C THR A 6 -36.15 11.64 17.86
N SER A 7 -36.87 10.85 17.05
CA SER A 7 -36.35 10.12 15.90
C SER A 7 -36.16 10.97 14.63
N ASP A 8 -36.67 12.21 14.60
CA ASP A 8 -36.64 13.06 13.39
C ASP A 8 -35.74 14.30 13.49
N ARG A 9 -34.81 14.32 14.45
CA ARG A 9 -33.86 15.42 14.63
C ARG A 9 -32.50 15.10 14.02
N VAL A 10 -31.96 16.03 13.24
CA VAL A 10 -30.59 15.98 12.73
C VAL A 10 -29.70 16.83 13.62
N ALA A 11 -28.64 16.24 14.16
CA ALA A 11 -27.62 16.99 14.88
C ALA A 11 -26.80 17.81 13.88
N VAL A 12 -26.52 19.07 14.21
CA VAL A 12 -25.69 19.96 13.41
C VAL A 12 -24.41 20.25 14.20
N LYS A 13 -23.25 19.99 13.58
CA LYS A 13 -21.95 20.47 14.07
C LYS A 13 -21.51 21.60 13.14
N SER A 14 -21.51 22.81 13.66
CA SER A 14 -21.10 24.00 12.94
C SER A 14 -19.73 24.48 13.38
N LYS A 15 -18.95 24.95 12.42
CA LYS A 15 -17.61 25.49 12.63
C LYS A 15 -17.50 26.87 12.02
N ILE A 16 -16.97 27.83 12.76
CA ILE A 16 -16.52 29.13 12.26
C ILE A 16 -15.10 29.35 12.80
N ASP A 17 -14.13 29.66 11.94
CA ASP A 17 -12.71 29.82 12.31
C ASP A 17 -12.14 28.65 13.13
N ALA A 18 -11.90 28.86 14.43
CA ALA A 18 -11.48 27.84 15.38
C ALA A 18 -12.60 27.37 16.32
N GLU A 19 -13.76 28.02 16.28
CA GLU A 19 -14.90 27.76 17.15
C GLU A 19 -15.84 26.68 16.58
N PHE A 20 -16.38 25.86 17.48
CA PHE A 20 -17.37 24.84 17.14
C PHE A 20 -18.61 24.98 18.01
N ARG A 21 -19.78 24.89 17.39
CA ARG A 21 -21.08 24.83 18.08
C ARG A 21 -21.90 23.66 17.61
N ARG A 22 -22.79 23.17 18.48
CA ARG A 22 -23.71 22.08 18.18
C ARG A 22 -25.13 22.48 18.52
N PHE A 23 -26.04 22.20 17.60
CA PHE A 23 -27.47 22.37 17.78
C PHE A 23 -28.19 21.26 17.03
N SER A 24 -29.51 21.19 17.13
CA SER A 24 -30.31 20.19 16.41
C SER A 24 -31.47 20.85 15.69
N ILE A 25 -31.75 20.36 14.50
CA ILE A 25 -32.87 20.81 13.66
C ILE A 25 -33.76 19.63 13.33
N LEU A 26 -35.03 19.88 13.04
CA LEU A 26 -35.98 18.86 12.61
C LEU A 26 -35.75 18.56 11.12
N ARG A 27 -35.83 17.28 10.75
CA ARG A 27 -35.57 16.82 9.37
C ARG A 27 -36.76 17.07 8.45
N ASN A 28 -37.98 16.89 8.97
CA ASN A 28 -39.23 17.09 8.23
C ASN A 28 -39.97 18.37 8.65
N SER A 29 -39.30 19.34 9.28
CA SER A 29 -39.89 20.65 9.47
C SER A 29 -39.90 21.41 8.16
N ASN A 30 -40.91 22.24 7.94
CA ASN A 30 -40.99 23.19 6.82
C ASN A 30 -40.00 24.37 7.01
N THR A 31 -38.81 24.08 7.55
CA THR A 31 -37.76 25.06 7.85
C THR A 31 -37.09 25.46 6.55
N SER A 32 -37.16 26.74 6.23
CA SER A 32 -36.48 27.30 5.05
C SER A 32 -34.98 27.45 5.30
N TYR A 33 -34.25 27.66 4.22
CA TYR A 33 -32.85 28.08 4.25
C TYR A 33 -32.67 29.40 5.02
N GLU A 34 -33.63 30.31 4.91
CA GLU A 34 -33.62 31.60 5.62
C GLU A 34 -33.73 31.40 7.14
N ASP A 35 -34.66 30.54 7.59
CA ASP A 35 -34.79 30.16 9.00
C ASP A 35 -33.51 29.51 9.53
N PHE A 36 -32.89 28.64 8.73
CA PHE A 36 -31.64 27.97 9.08
C PHE A 36 -30.46 28.95 9.18
N THR A 37 -30.45 29.96 8.32
CA THR A 37 -29.43 31.02 8.32
C THR A 37 -29.58 31.88 9.57
N CYS A 38 -30.80 32.30 9.90
CA CYS A 38 -31.11 33.05 11.12
C CYS A 38 -30.74 32.26 12.40
N LEU A 39 -31.06 30.95 12.44
CA LEU A 39 -30.66 30.09 13.55
C LEU A 39 -29.13 30.00 13.68
N THR A 40 -28.43 29.90 12.55
CA THR A 40 -26.96 29.82 12.53
C THR A 40 -26.33 31.12 13.01
N GLU A 41 -26.88 32.26 12.59
CA GLU A 41 -26.50 33.60 13.03
C GLU A 41 -26.65 33.75 14.55
N GLN A 42 -27.82 33.37 15.09
CA GLN A 42 -28.10 33.42 16.53
C GLN A 42 -27.17 32.49 17.33
N VAL A 43 -26.92 31.27 16.83
CA VAL A 43 -26.05 30.29 17.51
C VAL A 43 -24.62 30.81 17.61
N HIS A 44 -24.10 31.46 16.57
CA HIS A 44 -22.71 31.94 16.52
C HIS A 44 -22.55 33.40 16.96
N LYS A 45 -23.63 34.09 17.34
CA LYS A 45 -23.62 35.52 17.72
C LYS A 45 -22.95 36.37 16.64
N LEU A 46 -23.35 36.14 15.38
CA LEU A 46 -22.86 36.91 14.25
C LEU A 46 -23.74 38.15 14.18
N ASP A 47 -23.34 39.24 14.84
CA ASP A 47 -24.09 40.50 14.95
C ASP A 47 -24.28 41.15 13.55
N GLU A 48 -25.22 40.65 12.74
CA GLU A 48 -25.51 41.07 11.35
C GLU A 48 -24.30 40.99 10.39
N THR A 49 -23.27 40.22 10.76
CA THR A 49 -22.09 40.05 9.91
C THR A 49 -22.42 39.14 8.74
N PRO A 50 -22.29 39.55 7.47
CA PRO A 50 -22.61 38.69 6.34
C PRO A 50 -21.70 37.46 6.30
N PHE A 51 -22.28 36.27 6.12
CA PHE A 51 -21.57 35.00 6.09
C PHE A 51 -22.09 34.06 5.00
N LEU A 52 -21.32 33.02 4.71
CA LEU A 52 -21.63 31.93 3.80
C LEU A 52 -21.65 30.63 4.60
N ILE A 53 -22.60 29.75 4.27
CA ILE A 53 -22.70 28.42 4.86
C ILE A 53 -22.31 27.39 3.82
N PHE A 54 -21.46 26.45 4.23
CA PHE A 54 -21.11 25.27 3.45
C PHE A 54 -21.36 24.01 4.27
N TYR A 55 -21.73 22.91 3.63
CA TYR A 55 -21.78 21.60 4.27
C TYR A 55 -20.72 20.66 3.72
N ILE A 56 -20.30 19.72 4.55
CA ILE A 56 -19.39 18.64 4.16
C ILE A 56 -20.24 17.42 3.79
N ASP A 57 -20.24 17.06 2.51
CA ASP A 57 -20.98 15.89 2.06
C ASP A 57 -20.37 14.60 2.68
N PRO A 58 -21.16 13.73 3.31
CA PRO A 58 -20.65 12.55 3.98
C PRO A 58 -20.23 11.41 3.03
N CYS A 59 -20.62 11.45 1.76
CA CYS A 59 -20.28 10.46 0.74
C CYS A 59 -18.88 10.66 0.17
N ASP A 60 -18.52 11.88 -0.21
CA ASP A 60 -17.23 12.22 -0.85
C ASP A 60 -16.34 13.15 -0.01
N GLY A 61 -16.91 13.88 0.95
CA GLY A 61 -16.19 14.81 1.82
C GLY A 61 -16.03 16.22 1.22
N ASP A 62 -16.76 16.53 0.16
CA ASP A 62 -16.72 17.82 -0.54
C ASP A 62 -17.41 18.92 0.26
N LEU A 63 -16.93 20.16 0.07
CA LEU A 63 -17.47 21.35 0.71
C LEU A 63 -18.42 22.05 -0.26
N LEU A 64 -19.73 21.95 0.00
CA LEU A 64 -20.77 22.41 -0.91
C LEU A 64 -21.56 23.57 -0.30
N PRO A 65 -21.85 24.64 -1.07
CA PRO A 65 -22.57 25.80 -0.55
C PRO A 65 -24.02 25.47 -0.22
N ILE A 66 -24.49 25.97 0.93
CA ILE A 66 -25.91 26.06 1.25
C ILE A 66 -26.31 27.52 1.05
N ASN A 67 -26.95 27.81 -0.08
CA ASN A 67 -27.33 29.16 -0.51
C ASN A 67 -28.79 29.27 -0.98
N ASN A 68 -29.55 28.18 -0.90
CA ASN A 68 -30.98 28.11 -1.23
C ASN A 68 -31.63 26.89 -0.53
N ASP A 69 -32.95 26.80 -0.60
CA ASP A 69 -33.73 25.71 0.01
C ASP A 69 -33.38 24.34 -0.56
N GLU A 70 -33.13 24.23 -1.87
CA GLU A 70 -32.79 22.94 -2.49
C GLU A 70 -31.47 22.37 -1.95
N ASN A 71 -30.45 23.21 -1.81
CA ASN A 71 -29.15 22.83 -1.30
C ASN A 71 -29.21 22.51 0.20
N PHE A 72 -30.06 23.23 0.94
CA PHE A 72 -30.34 22.93 2.35
C PHE A 72 -31.01 21.57 2.52
N LEU A 73 -32.06 21.27 1.73
CA LEU A 73 -32.75 19.99 1.75
C LEU A 73 -31.81 18.83 1.35
N LYS A 74 -30.98 19.01 0.32
CA LYS A 74 -29.96 18.02 -0.07
C LYS A 74 -28.97 17.76 1.08
N ALA A 75 -28.49 18.81 1.74
CA ALA A 75 -27.59 18.68 2.88
C ALA A 75 -28.23 17.90 4.04
N LEU A 76 -29.52 18.16 4.33
CA LEU A 76 -30.30 17.43 5.32
C LEU A 76 -30.50 15.96 4.97
N GLN A 77 -30.86 15.66 3.72
CA GLN A 77 -31.07 14.28 3.25
C GLN A 77 -29.78 13.47 3.32
N ASN A 78 -28.67 14.02 2.82
CA ASN A 78 -27.36 13.36 2.81
C ASN A 78 -26.81 13.16 4.22
N ALA A 79 -27.11 14.06 5.16
CA ALA A 79 -26.67 13.97 6.55
C ALA A 79 -27.36 12.82 7.31
N LYS A 80 -26.78 11.61 7.29
CA LYS A 80 -27.33 10.40 7.96
C LYS A 80 -27.76 10.64 9.41
N HIS A 81 -26.87 11.19 10.24
CA HIS A 81 -27.13 11.50 11.65
C HIS A 81 -26.48 12.81 12.13
N LEU A 82 -25.60 13.39 11.33
CA LEU A 82 -24.84 14.59 11.67
C LEU A 82 -24.58 15.43 10.43
N LEU A 83 -25.17 16.61 10.39
CA LEU A 83 -24.88 17.64 9.40
C LEU A 83 -23.65 18.44 9.86
N ARG A 84 -22.56 18.37 9.11
CA ARG A 84 -21.33 19.15 9.38
C ARG A 84 -21.33 20.38 8.48
N ILE A 85 -21.36 21.56 9.07
CA ILE A 85 -21.29 22.82 8.34
C ILE A 85 -20.07 23.65 8.71
N ILE A 86 -19.58 24.43 7.75
CA ILE A 86 -18.55 25.45 7.89
C ILE A 86 -19.18 26.79 7.55
N ILE A 87 -18.96 27.77 8.42
CA ILE A 87 -19.43 29.14 8.27
C ILE A 87 -18.20 29.99 7.96
N GLN A 88 -18.32 30.85 6.96
CA GLN A 88 -17.24 31.73 6.50
C GLN A 88 -17.77 33.16 6.42
N ARG A 89 -17.09 34.13 7.02
CA ARG A 89 -17.49 35.54 6.90
C ARG A 89 -17.24 36.04 5.48
N LYS A 90 -18.15 36.84 4.95
CA LYS A 90 -18.08 37.37 3.59
C LYS A 90 -16.91 38.36 3.49
N GLY A 91 -15.88 38.01 2.73
CA GLY A 91 -14.66 38.81 2.55
C GLY A 91 -13.41 38.17 3.15
N GLU A 92 -13.54 37.11 3.95
CA GLU A 92 -12.40 36.30 4.41
C GLU A 92 -12.10 35.22 3.37
N THR A 93 -10.83 35.02 3.03
CA THR A 93 -10.40 33.87 2.23
C THR A 93 -10.32 32.66 3.16
N LEU A 94 -10.86 31.51 2.75
CA LEU A 94 -10.84 30.31 3.57
C LEU A 94 -9.39 29.81 3.74
N ASP A 95 -8.72 30.23 4.81
CA ASP A 95 -7.38 29.77 5.18
C ASP A 95 -7.45 28.30 5.63
N THR A 96 -7.53 27.41 4.65
CA THR A 96 -7.48 25.96 4.84
C THR A 96 -6.05 25.50 5.15
N ARG A 97 -5.50 25.90 6.30
CA ARG A 97 -4.27 25.29 6.87
C ARG A 97 -4.45 23.84 7.34
N GLY A 98 -5.35 23.09 6.70
CA GLY A 98 -5.61 21.68 6.96
C GLY A 98 -6.40 21.05 5.83
N LYS A 99 -5.67 20.52 4.85
CA LYS A 99 -6.15 19.80 3.65
C LYS A 99 -6.98 20.66 2.70
N GLU A 100 -6.35 21.07 1.60
CA GLU A 100 -7.03 21.38 0.33
C GLU A 100 -8.08 20.30 0.04
N ARG A 101 -9.36 20.64 0.22
CA ARG A 101 -10.47 19.87 -0.34
C ARG A 101 -11.08 20.72 -1.44
N SER A 102 -10.96 20.18 -2.64
CA SER A 102 -11.36 20.75 -3.93
C SER A 102 -12.79 21.29 -3.87
N ILE A 103 -12.96 22.58 -4.17
CA ILE A 103 -14.25 23.30 -4.11
C ILE A 103 -15.08 23.09 -5.38
N ILE A 104 -14.57 22.36 -6.38
CA ILE A 104 -15.26 22.12 -7.66
C ILE A 104 -14.98 20.68 -8.14
N SER A 105 -15.73 19.70 -7.66
CA SER A 105 -15.67 18.31 -8.15
C SER A 105 -16.77 17.99 -9.17
N THR A 106 -17.77 18.87 -9.33
CA THR A 106 -18.98 18.58 -10.13
C THR A 106 -18.73 18.52 -11.65
N LEU A 107 -17.58 18.96 -12.17
CA LEU A 107 -17.28 18.86 -13.60
C LEU A 107 -16.23 17.81 -13.99
N LEU A 108 -15.51 17.18 -13.05
CA LEU A 108 -14.40 16.30 -13.42
C LEU A 108 -14.24 15.14 -12.44
N ARG A 109 -14.60 13.94 -12.93
CA ARG A 109 -14.14 12.63 -12.45
C ARG A 109 -14.59 12.26 -11.03
N THR A 110 -15.44 11.25 -10.94
CA THR A 110 -15.60 10.40 -9.75
C THR A 110 -14.22 9.95 -9.26
N LYS A 111 -13.67 10.59 -8.21
CA LYS A 111 -12.52 10.06 -7.49
C LYS A 111 -13.00 8.88 -6.67
N ARG A 112 -13.16 7.74 -7.33
CA ARG A 112 -13.29 6.43 -6.68
C ARG A 112 -12.08 6.28 -5.75
N VAL A 113 -12.30 6.36 -4.45
CA VAL A 113 -11.28 5.99 -3.47
C VAL A 113 -10.89 4.53 -3.77
N PRO A 114 -9.63 4.22 -4.06
CA PRO A 114 -9.22 2.85 -4.33
C PRO A 114 -9.55 1.97 -3.12
N LYS A 115 -10.49 1.03 -3.29
CA LYS A 115 -10.77 -0.01 -2.30
C LYS A 115 -9.66 -1.04 -2.37
N ILE A 116 -8.58 -0.82 -1.62
CA ILE A 116 -7.50 -1.80 -1.47
C ILE A 116 -8.06 -2.93 -0.59
N SER A 117 -8.18 -4.15 -1.13
CA SER A 117 -8.64 -5.29 -0.33
C SER A 117 -7.57 -5.72 0.66
N GLY A 118 -7.96 -6.50 1.68
CA GLY A 118 -6.98 -7.25 2.46
C GLY A 118 -6.10 -8.12 1.54
N PRO A 119 -4.86 -8.39 1.93
CA PRO A 119 -4.01 -9.33 1.21
C PRO A 119 -4.69 -10.70 1.07
N LYS A 120 -4.50 -11.33 -0.09
CA LYS A 120 -5.05 -12.65 -0.42
C LYS A 120 -3.94 -13.52 -0.97
N ASP A 121 -4.09 -14.83 -0.83
CA ASP A 121 -3.20 -15.82 -1.42
C ASP A 121 -1.72 -15.66 -1.01
N PHE A 122 -1.49 -15.57 0.30
CA PHE A 122 -0.13 -15.54 0.83
C PHE A 122 0.58 -16.87 0.60
N ARG A 123 1.70 -16.79 -0.10
CA ARG A 123 2.48 -17.95 -0.47
C ARG A 123 3.96 -17.71 -0.21
N GLU A 124 4.61 -18.63 0.47
CA GLU A 124 6.06 -18.58 0.68
C GLU A 124 6.77 -18.78 -0.67
N VAL A 125 7.63 -17.84 -1.05
CA VAL A 125 8.38 -17.86 -2.32
C VAL A 125 9.84 -18.26 -2.12
N SER A 126 10.43 -17.93 -0.96
CA SER A 126 11.82 -18.24 -0.64
C SER A 126 12.12 -18.15 0.85
N SER A 127 13.11 -18.92 1.32
CA SER A 127 13.65 -18.83 2.68
C SER A 127 15.14 -19.21 2.74
N ILE A 128 15.88 -18.64 3.69
CA ILE A 128 17.22 -19.13 4.05
C ILE A 128 17.02 -20.23 5.10
N ILE A 129 17.70 -21.36 4.92
CA ILE A 129 17.62 -22.52 5.82
C ILE A 129 19.01 -22.91 6.32
N ASP A 130 19.06 -23.69 7.40
CA ASP A 130 20.29 -24.32 7.92
C ASP A 130 21.45 -23.34 8.22
N ILE A 131 21.11 -22.12 8.67
CA ILE A 131 22.06 -21.03 8.95
C ILE A 131 23.19 -21.47 9.90
N ASP A 132 22.87 -22.34 10.88
CA ASP A 132 23.82 -22.81 11.89
C ASP A 132 24.54 -24.12 11.49
N LEU A 133 24.07 -24.81 10.45
CA LEU A 133 24.65 -26.09 9.99
C LEU A 133 25.56 -25.90 8.77
N VAL A 134 25.28 -24.90 7.95
CA VAL A 134 26.06 -24.57 6.76
C VAL A 134 27.20 -23.62 7.15
N PRO A 135 28.41 -23.74 6.56
CA PRO A 135 29.49 -22.82 6.83
C PRO A 135 29.06 -21.36 6.62
N LYS A 136 29.55 -20.45 7.48
CA LYS A 136 29.20 -19.00 7.43
C LYS A 136 29.49 -18.32 6.08
N SER A 137 30.40 -18.90 5.29
CA SER A 137 30.74 -18.43 3.94
C SER A 137 29.72 -18.86 2.87
N CYS A 138 28.72 -19.66 3.24
CA CYS A 138 27.75 -20.25 2.34
C CYS A 138 26.32 -19.93 2.81
N ARG A 139 25.35 -20.03 1.90
CA ARG A 139 23.93 -19.85 2.18
C ARG A 139 23.17 -21.00 1.56
N ARG A 140 22.31 -21.65 2.35
CA ARG A 140 21.33 -22.61 1.82
C ARG A 140 19.97 -21.94 1.70
N ILE A 141 19.44 -21.97 0.50
CA ILE A 141 18.26 -21.20 0.10
C ILE A 141 17.22 -22.17 -0.44
N ARG A 142 15.99 -22.06 0.05
CA ARG A 142 14.82 -22.73 -0.51
C ARG A 142 14.09 -21.77 -1.43
N LEU A 143 13.80 -22.18 -2.66
CA LEU A 143 12.93 -21.48 -3.61
C LEU A 143 11.69 -22.33 -3.87
N LYS A 144 10.51 -21.74 -3.66
CA LYS A 144 9.21 -22.37 -3.90
C LYS A 144 8.53 -21.74 -5.11
N ARG A 145 8.34 -22.55 -6.15
CA ARG A 145 7.71 -22.13 -7.39
C ARG A 145 6.24 -22.50 -7.35
N HIS A 146 5.37 -21.51 -7.54
CA HIS A 146 3.91 -21.67 -7.38
C HIS A 146 3.16 -21.99 -8.68
N SER A 147 3.79 -21.83 -9.84
CA SER A 147 3.21 -22.13 -11.14
C SER A 147 4.25 -22.71 -12.06
N ASP A 148 3.88 -23.73 -12.84
CA ASP A 148 4.80 -24.34 -13.80
C ASP A 148 5.13 -23.43 -15.00
N GLU A 149 4.29 -22.41 -15.23
CA GLU A 149 4.40 -21.38 -16.26
C GLU A 149 5.67 -20.50 -16.14
N HIS A 150 6.19 -20.32 -14.93
CA HIS A 150 7.32 -19.41 -14.68
C HIS A 150 8.55 -20.21 -14.26
N PRO A 151 9.70 -20.08 -14.94
CA PRO A 151 10.94 -20.72 -14.50
C PRO A 151 11.46 -20.06 -13.21
N LEU A 152 12.44 -20.70 -12.56
CA LEU A 152 13.11 -20.15 -11.37
C LEU A 152 13.81 -18.81 -11.65
N GLY A 153 14.13 -18.51 -12.91
CA GLY A 153 14.57 -17.19 -13.33
C GLY A 153 16.05 -16.90 -13.10
N PHE A 154 16.91 -17.92 -13.20
CA PHE A 154 18.36 -17.75 -13.23
C PHE A 154 18.99 -18.76 -14.19
N TYR A 155 20.22 -18.48 -14.61
CA TYR A 155 21.02 -19.33 -15.48
C TYR A 155 22.33 -19.68 -14.78
N ILE A 156 22.85 -20.86 -15.07
CA ILE A 156 24.14 -21.33 -14.59
C ILE A 156 25.15 -21.42 -15.74
N ARG A 157 26.44 -21.48 -15.40
CA ARG A 157 27.55 -21.71 -16.32
C ARG A 157 28.65 -22.50 -15.63
N ASP A 158 29.49 -23.13 -16.43
CA ASP A 158 30.77 -23.63 -15.95
C ASP A 158 31.75 -22.50 -15.63
N GLY A 159 32.71 -22.81 -14.78
CA GLY A 159 33.82 -21.95 -14.42
C GLY A 159 34.88 -22.68 -13.61
N VAL A 160 35.89 -21.93 -13.17
CA VAL A 160 36.95 -22.44 -12.32
C VAL A 160 36.68 -22.01 -10.89
N SER A 161 36.61 -22.97 -9.99
CA SER A 161 36.55 -22.76 -8.54
C SER A 161 37.94 -22.95 -7.95
N TYR A 162 38.34 -22.03 -7.07
CA TYR A 162 39.59 -22.14 -6.32
C TYR A 162 39.29 -22.57 -4.89
N ARG A 163 39.84 -23.71 -4.49
CA ARG A 163 39.70 -24.29 -3.16
C ARG A 163 41.05 -24.28 -2.45
N ILE A 164 41.02 -24.03 -1.15
CA ILE A 164 42.21 -24.13 -0.30
C ILE A 164 42.19 -25.53 0.29
N THR A 165 43.17 -26.35 -0.06
CA THR A 165 43.37 -27.71 0.44
C THR A 165 44.63 -27.74 1.32
N SER A 166 44.86 -28.88 1.98
CA SER A 166 46.09 -29.11 2.77
C SER A 166 47.35 -29.12 1.90
N GLN A 167 47.22 -29.28 0.58
CA GLN A 167 48.33 -29.27 -0.38
C GLN A 167 48.52 -27.92 -1.08
N GLY A 168 47.66 -26.94 -0.84
CA GLY A 168 47.76 -25.60 -1.40
C GLY A 168 46.45 -25.09 -2.01
N VAL A 169 46.56 -24.24 -3.04
CA VAL A 169 45.40 -23.77 -3.80
C VAL A 169 45.19 -24.68 -5.00
N GLU A 170 44.02 -25.31 -5.06
CA GLU A 170 43.62 -26.18 -6.17
C GLU A 170 42.53 -25.52 -7.00
N SER A 171 42.63 -25.65 -8.32
CA SER A 171 41.58 -25.28 -9.26
C SER A 171 40.73 -26.49 -9.60
N ALA A 172 39.42 -26.38 -9.42
CA ALA A 172 38.44 -27.40 -9.78
C ALA A 172 37.38 -26.82 -10.73
N CYS A 173 36.66 -27.70 -11.44
CA CYS A 173 35.45 -27.29 -12.16
C CYS A 173 34.39 -26.85 -11.15
N GLY A 174 33.74 -25.72 -11.41
CA GLY A 174 32.66 -25.19 -10.58
C GLY A 174 31.50 -24.69 -11.42
N VAL A 175 30.30 -24.69 -10.82
CA VAL A 175 29.08 -24.18 -11.44
C VAL A 175 28.71 -22.85 -10.80
N PHE A 176 28.43 -21.84 -11.62
CA PHE A 176 28.20 -20.48 -11.16
C PHE A 176 26.90 -19.93 -11.73
N ILE A 177 26.22 -19.07 -10.97
CA ILE A 177 25.10 -18.29 -11.50
C ILE A 177 25.63 -17.27 -12.50
N SER A 178 25.24 -17.39 -13.77
CA SER A 178 25.68 -16.51 -14.86
C SER A 178 24.77 -15.30 -15.03
N ARG A 179 23.46 -15.46 -14.77
CA ARG A 179 22.45 -14.42 -15.02
C ARG A 179 21.23 -14.62 -14.15
N LEU A 180 20.61 -13.50 -13.75
CA LEU A 180 19.27 -13.46 -13.13
C LEU A 180 18.26 -12.82 -14.09
N VAL A 181 17.09 -13.42 -14.23
CA VAL A 181 16.00 -12.93 -15.09
C VAL A 181 15.28 -11.76 -14.40
N PRO A 182 15.11 -10.59 -15.06
CA PRO A 182 14.28 -9.51 -14.56
C PRO A 182 12.87 -9.98 -14.23
N GLY A 183 12.40 -9.73 -13.00
CA GLY A 183 11.08 -10.18 -12.53
C GLY A 183 10.98 -11.69 -12.24
N GLY A 184 12.06 -12.47 -12.44
CA GLY A 184 12.09 -13.89 -12.11
C GLY A 184 12.20 -14.16 -10.60
N LEU A 185 11.79 -15.35 -10.17
CA LEU A 185 11.76 -15.75 -8.76
C LEU A 185 13.11 -15.56 -8.05
N ALA A 186 14.20 -16.02 -8.66
CA ALA A 186 15.54 -15.91 -8.11
C ALA A 186 16.05 -14.46 -7.97
N LYS A 187 15.60 -13.55 -8.85
CA LYS A 187 15.91 -12.12 -8.69
C LYS A 187 15.03 -11.46 -7.63
N ALA A 188 13.74 -11.81 -7.61
CA ALA A 188 12.76 -11.25 -6.68
C ALA A 188 13.05 -11.64 -5.22
N CYS A 189 13.59 -12.83 -4.96
CA CYS A 189 13.94 -13.24 -3.60
C CYS A 189 15.15 -12.47 -3.03
N GLY A 190 16.05 -11.96 -3.89
CA GLY A 190 17.25 -11.22 -3.47
C GLY A 190 18.30 -12.06 -2.73
N LEU A 191 18.12 -13.39 -2.68
CA LEU A 191 19.02 -14.30 -1.96
C LEU A 191 20.12 -14.88 -2.86
N LEU A 192 19.95 -14.83 -4.18
CA LEU A 192 20.92 -15.30 -5.16
C LEU A 192 21.53 -14.12 -5.92
N GLY A 193 22.83 -14.19 -6.15
CA GLY A 193 23.60 -13.21 -6.91
C GLY A 193 24.23 -13.80 -8.18
N VAL A 194 24.49 -12.95 -9.17
CA VAL A 194 25.34 -13.33 -10.30
C VAL A 194 26.77 -13.52 -9.78
N GLY A 195 27.41 -14.63 -10.17
CA GLY A 195 28.73 -15.02 -9.71
C GLY A 195 28.73 -15.92 -8.47
N ASP A 196 27.57 -16.14 -7.84
CA ASP A 196 27.46 -17.12 -6.75
C ASP A 196 27.84 -18.51 -7.26
N GLU A 197 28.68 -19.21 -6.51
CA GLU A 197 29.11 -20.57 -6.82
C GLU A 197 28.09 -21.56 -6.22
N VAL A 198 27.55 -22.45 -7.05
CA VAL A 198 26.64 -23.50 -6.63
C VAL A 198 27.46 -24.66 -6.08
N LEU A 199 27.14 -25.12 -4.87
CA LEU A 199 27.83 -26.21 -4.19
C LEU A 199 26.96 -27.46 -4.07
N GLU A 200 25.65 -27.29 -3.92
CA GLU A 200 24.71 -28.38 -3.66
C GLU A 200 23.32 -28.05 -4.20
N VAL A 201 22.63 -29.06 -4.73
CA VAL A 201 21.22 -29.00 -5.14
C VAL A 201 20.46 -30.14 -4.47
N ASN A 202 19.46 -29.80 -3.66
CA ASN A 202 18.58 -30.72 -2.92
C ASN A 202 19.33 -31.82 -2.14
N GLY A 203 20.42 -31.47 -1.46
CA GLY A 203 21.22 -32.41 -0.68
C GLY A 203 22.30 -33.16 -1.47
N ILE A 204 22.43 -32.90 -2.78
CA ILE A 204 23.41 -33.55 -3.65
C ILE A 204 24.48 -32.53 -4.04
N GLU A 205 25.73 -32.82 -3.70
CA GLU A 205 26.89 -32.01 -4.11
C GLU A 205 27.03 -31.96 -5.63
N VAL A 206 27.41 -30.80 -6.17
CA VAL A 206 27.59 -30.62 -7.62
C VAL A 206 29.01 -30.90 -8.09
N ASP A 207 29.94 -31.15 -7.17
CA ASP A 207 31.33 -31.42 -7.49
C ASP A 207 31.46 -32.68 -8.37
N GLY A 208 32.24 -32.59 -9.45
CA GLY A 208 32.40 -33.68 -10.41
C GLY A 208 31.19 -33.97 -11.30
N LYS A 209 30.11 -33.19 -11.23
CA LYS A 209 28.96 -33.30 -12.15
C LYS A 209 29.14 -32.39 -13.36
N THR A 210 28.55 -32.78 -14.49
CA THR A 210 28.50 -31.92 -15.68
C THR A 210 27.45 -30.82 -15.50
N LEU A 211 27.59 -29.71 -16.24
CA LEU A 211 26.61 -28.62 -16.24
C LEU A 211 25.19 -29.11 -16.55
N ASP A 212 25.06 -30.02 -17.52
CA ASP A 212 23.78 -30.60 -17.91
C ASP A 212 23.16 -31.42 -16.76
N GLN A 213 23.95 -32.24 -16.07
CA GLN A 213 23.49 -32.99 -14.90
C GLN A 213 22.99 -32.06 -13.79
N VAL A 214 23.71 -30.97 -13.52
CA VAL A 214 23.30 -29.99 -12.50
C VAL A 214 22.04 -29.26 -12.95
N THR A 215 21.91 -28.96 -14.24
CA THR A 215 20.69 -28.37 -14.83
C THR A 215 19.51 -29.30 -14.63
N ASP A 216 19.66 -30.59 -14.97
CA ASP A 216 18.62 -31.61 -14.80
C ASP A 216 18.20 -31.75 -13.34
N MET A 217 19.15 -31.72 -12.41
CA MET A 217 18.87 -31.74 -10.97
C MET A 217 18.03 -30.53 -10.53
N MET A 218 18.34 -29.33 -11.03
CA MET A 218 17.56 -28.13 -10.72
C MET A 218 16.16 -28.17 -11.34
N VAL A 219 16.04 -28.65 -12.58
CA VAL A 219 14.75 -28.79 -13.28
C VAL A 219 13.86 -29.82 -12.59
N ALA A 220 14.40 -30.97 -12.21
CA ALA A 220 13.67 -32.01 -11.49
C ALA A 220 13.12 -31.53 -10.13
N ASN A 221 13.80 -30.56 -9.50
CA ASN A 221 13.43 -29.98 -8.21
C ASN A 221 12.84 -28.56 -8.33
N ALA A 222 12.43 -28.13 -9.53
CA ALA A 222 12.06 -26.74 -9.77
C ALA A 222 10.85 -26.24 -8.97
N SER A 223 9.97 -27.13 -8.49
CA SER A 223 8.84 -26.77 -7.63
C SER A 223 9.29 -26.37 -6.21
N ASN A 224 10.32 -27.03 -5.69
CA ASN A 224 10.87 -26.84 -4.35
C ASN A 224 12.38 -27.07 -4.36
N LEU A 225 13.10 -26.08 -4.90
CA LEU A 225 14.54 -26.15 -5.07
C LEU A 225 15.20 -25.74 -3.74
N ILE A 226 16.12 -26.58 -3.26
CA ILE A 226 17.02 -26.23 -2.16
C ILE A 226 18.42 -26.14 -2.76
N ILE A 227 19.03 -24.96 -2.72
CA ILE A 227 20.34 -24.72 -3.30
C ILE A 227 21.29 -24.18 -2.24
N THR A 228 22.48 -24.78 -2.12
CA THR A 228 23.55 -24.24 -1.30
C THR A 228 24.53 -23.51 -2.20
N VAL A 229 24.75 -22.22 -1.93
CA VAL A 229 25.66 -21.38 -2.70
C VAL A 229 26.72 -20.76 -1.82
N LYS A 230 27.90 -20.52 -2.39
CA LYS A 230 28.92 -19.63 -1.84
C LYS A 230 28.80 -18.28 -2.55
N PRO A 231 28.41 -17.21 -1.84
CA PRO A 231 28.20 -15.91 -2.46
C PRO A 231 29.46 -15.38 -3.15
N ALA A 232 29.29 -14.71 -4.28
CA ALA A 232 30.36 -13.94 -4.90
C ALA A 232 30.87 -12.89 -3.90
N ARG A 233 32.19 -12.69 -3.82
CA ARG A 233 32.75 -11.60 -3.02
C ARG A 233 32.29 -10.26 -3.63
N GLU A 234 31.49 -9.48 -2.88
CA GLU A 234 31.17 -8.09 -3.24
C GLU A 234 32.47 -7.28 -3.26
N GLY A 235 33.03 -7.06 -4.45
CA GLY A 235 34.27 -6.30 -4.63
C GLY A 235 34.85 -6.24 -6.04
N ALA A 236 34.45 -7.09 -6.98
CA ALA A 236 35.09 -7.16 -8.30
C ALA A 236 34.29 -6.57 -9.49
N LEU A 237 33.09 -6.01 -9.27
CA LEU A 237 32.19 -5.56 -10.36
C LEU A 237 31.69 -4.11 -10.22
N ARG A 238 32.41 -3.25 -9.48
CA ARG A 238 32.05 -1.84 -9.34
C ARG A 238 32.90 -0.84 -10.12
N GLU A 239 33.87 -1.28 -10.92
CA GLU A 239 34.65 -0.38 -11.79
C GLU A 239 34.79 -0.96 -13.20
N SER A 240 33.96 -0.44 -14.11
CA SER A 240 34.21 -0.35 -15.56
C SER A 240 33.19 0.60 -16.18
#